data_AF-A0A7W4LMR0-F1
#
_entry.id   AF-A0A7W4LMR0-F1
#
_cell.length_a   1.000
_cell.length_b   1.000
_cell.length_c   1.000
_cell.angle_alpha   90.00
_cell.angle_beta   90.00
_cell.angle_gamma   90.00
#
_symmetry.space_group_name_H-M   'P 1'
#
loop_
_entity.id
_entity.type
_entity.pdbx_description
1 polymer ?
#
loop_
_entity_poly.entity_id
_entity_poly.type
_entity_poly.pdbx_seq_one_letter_code
_entity_poly.pdbx_strand_id
1 'polypeptide(L)' 'MQDVRIETRELKGRRYWLVHMGRRAVSFHEELAARTFAAQLHMRLDWLRQHAGVIPHGET' A
#
# COMPACT_ATOMS: atom_id res chain seq x y z
N MET A 1 -0.64 -0.64 -13.00
CA MET A 1 -1.33 0.31 -12.11
C MET A 1 -1.48 -0.36 -10.75
N GLN A 2 -0.58 -0.08 -9.80
CA GLN A 2 -0.70 -0.63 -8.44
C GLN A 2 -1.62 0.27 -7.63
N ASP A 3 -2.91 -0.01 -7.70
CA ASP A 3 -3.92 0.62 -6.86
C ASP A 3 -3.87 -0.01 -5.46
N VAL A 4 -3.55 0.80 -4.45
CA VAL A 4 -3.68 0.40 -3.04
C VAL A 4 -5.17 0.46 -2.71
N ARG A 5 -5.76 -0.67 -2.31
CA ARG A 5 -7.18 -0.75 -1.94
C ARG A 5 -7.30 -1.16 -0.48
N ILE A 6 -8.17 -0.47 0.26
CA ILE A 6 -8.49 -0.83 1.63
C ILE A 6 -9.83 -1.56 1.60
N GLU A 7 -9.86 -2.79 2.10
CA GLU A 7 -11.06 -3.60 2.26
C GLU A 7 -11.29 -3.88 3.76
N THR A 8 -12.52 -3.77 4.22
CA THR A 8 -12.88 -4.13 5.59
C THR A 8 -13.49 -5.53 5.58
N ARG A 9 -12.96 -6.44 6.40
CA ARG A 9 -13.52 -7.78 6.58
C ARG A 9 -13.85 -8.06 8.03
N GLU A 10 -14.94 -8.77 8.24
CA GLU A 10 -15.28 -9.33 9.53
C GLU A 10 -14.96 -10.82 9.53
N LEU A 11 -14.10 -11.26 10.47
CA LEU A 11 -13.71 -12.65 10.62
C LEU A 11 -13.99 -13.07 12.06
N LYS A 12 -14.84 -14.08 12.25
CA LYS A 12 -15.22 -14.61 13.58
C LYS A 12 -15.69 -13.52 14.56
N GLY A 13 -16.46 -12.54 14.07
CA GLY A 13 -16.98 -11.43 14.88
C GLY A 13 -15.97 -10.35 15.25
N ARG A 14 -14.76 -10.36 14.66
CA ARG A 14 -13.77 -9.29 14.78
C ARG A 14 -13.59 -8.60 13.44
N ARG A 15 -13.56 -7.27 13.46
CA ARG A 15 -13.34 -6.45 12.28
C ARG A 15 -11.84 -6.31 12.00
N TYR A 16 -11.45 -6.56 10.77
CA TYR A 16 -10.10 -6.45 10.27
C TYR A 16 -10.09 -5.57 9.02
N TRP A 17 -8.96 -4.92 8.80
CA TRP A 17 -8.73 -4.03 7.68
C TRP A 17 -7.63 -4.61 6.82
N LEU A 18 -7.94 -4.96 5.58
CA LEU A 18 -7.00 -5.49 4.62
C LEU A 18 -6.58 -4.39 3.65
N VAL A 19 -5.29 -4.11 3.59
CA VAL A 19 -4.69 -3.23 2.60
C VAL A 19 -4.13 -4.11 1.49
N HIS A 20 -4.75 -4.07 0.31
CA HIS A 20 -4.33 -4.77 -0.90
C HIS A 20 -3.42 -3.89 -1.74
N MET A 21 -2.32 -4.48 -2.20
CA MET A 21 -1.33 -3.88 -3.08
C MET A 21 -0.98 -4.89 -4.18
N GLY A 22 -1.76 -4.87 -5.26
CA GLY A 22 -1.64 -5.84 -6.34
C GLY A 22 -1.85 -7.28 -5.84
N ARG A 23 -0.79 -8.10 -5.87
CA ARG A 23 -0.81 -9.50 -5.40
C ARG A 23 -0.58 -9.68 -3.90
N ARG A 24 -0.20 -8.62 -3.18
CA ARG A 24 0.06 -8.67 -1.74
C ARG A 24 -1.08 -8.03 -0.98
N ALA A 25 -1.42 -8.59 0.18
CA ALA A 25 -2.39 -8.01 1.09
C ALA A 25 -1.82 -8.03 2.51
N VAL A 26 -2.11 -6.99 3.29
CA VAL A 26 -1.70 -6.87 4.69
C VAL A 26 -2.94 -6.64 5.54
N SER A 27 -3.14 -7.45 6.56
CA SER A 27 -4.26 -7.32 7.49
C SER A 27 -3.87 -6.55 8.75
N PHE A 28 -4.75 -5.65 9.18
CA PHE A 28 -4.62 -4.83 10.37
C PHE A 28 -5.85 -5.00 11.26
N HIS A 29 -5.67 -4.93 12.57
CA HIS A 29 -6.78 -4.91 13.53
C HIS A 29 -7.37 -3.51 13.69
N GLU A 30 -6.51 -2.48 13.60
CA GLU A 30 -6.89 -1.09 13.78
C GLU A 30 -7.11 -0.39 12.44
N GLU A 31 -8.24 0.31 12.32
CA GLU A 31 -8.59 1.09 11.13
C GLU A 31 -7.54 2.17 10.84
N LEU A 32 -7.11 2.89 11.89
CA LEU A 32 -6.14 3.97 11.76
C LEU A 32 -4.80 3.45 11.27
N ALA A 33 -4.34 2.29 11.75
CA ALA A 33 -3.11 1.65 11.29
C ALA A 33 -3.21 1.28 9.79
N ALA A 34 -4.32 0.69 9.37
CA ALA A 34 -4.55 0.36 7.96
C ALA A 34 -4.56 1.60 7.06
N ARG A 35 -5.25 2.66 7.48
CA ARG A 35 -5.32 3.93 6.74
C ARG A 35 -3.96 4.62 6.66
N THR A 36 -3.25 4.72 7.77
CA THR A 36 -1.90 5.31 7.81
C THR A 36 -0.94 4.52 6.92
N PHE A 37 -0.97 3.18 7.01
CA PHE A 37 -0.17 2.33 6.15
C PHE A 37 -0.51 2.51 4.67
N ALA A 38 -1.79 2.55 4.31
CA ALA A 38 -2.22 2.79 2.93
C ALA A 38 -1.76 4.16 2.41
N ALA A 39 -1.85 5.22 3.22
CA ALA A 39 -1.38 6.55 2.86
C ALA A 39 0.14 6.59 2.65
N GLN A 40 0.91 6.04 3.59
CA GLN A 40 2.38 5.95 3.47
C GLN A 40 2.80 5.10 2.28
N LEU A 41 2.12 3.98 2.04
CA LEU A 41 2.38 3.10 0.90
C LEU A 41 2.06 3.81 -0.43
N HIS A 42 0.97 4.56 -0.48
CA HIS A 42 0.61 5.35 -1.66
C HIS A 42 1.68 6.39 -1.97
N MET A 43 2.15 7.15 -0.96
CA MET A 43 3.25 8.10 -1.13
C MET A 43 4.53 7.42 -1.64
N ARG A 44 4.89 6.26 -1.08
CA ARG A 44 6.11 5.53 -1.47
C ARG A 44 5.99 4.93 -2.87
N LEU A 45 4.80 4.48 -3.24
CA LEU A 45 4.50 4.00 -4.59
C LEU A 45 4.54 5.12 -5.62
N ASP A 46 3.99 6.28 -5.28
CA ASP A 46 4.05 7.46 -6.14
C ASP A 46 5.50 7.89 -6.35
N TRP A 47 6.27 7.99 -5.27
CA TRP A 47 7.71 8.26 -5.33
C TRP A 47 8.46 7.24 -6.19
N LEU A 48 8.24 5.94 -5.98
CA LEU A 48 8.84 4.89 -6.81
C LEU A 48 8.42 4.99 -8.28
N ARG A 49 7.17 5.38 -8.58
CA ARG A 49 6.71 5.55 -9.97
C ARG A 49 7.37 6.74 -10.64
N GLN A 50 7.55 7.84 -9.91
CA GLN A 50 8.29 9.00 -10.41
C GLN A 50 9.77 8.68 -10.65
N HIS A 51 10.38 7.86 -9.77
CA HIS A 51 11.79 7.49 -9.86
C HIS A 51 12.08 6.24 -10.71
N ALA A 52 11.10 5.38 -11.00
CA ALA A 52 11.29 4.20 -11.86
C ALA A 52 11.49 4.57 -13.34
N GLY A 53 11.22 5.81 -13.74
CA GLY A 53 11.63 6.39 -15.03
C GLY A 53 13.02 7.02 -15.02
N VAL A 54 13.66 7.12 -13.85
CA VAL A 54 15.00 7.67 -13.67
C VAL A 54 15.90 6.54 -13.19
N ILE A 55 16.32 5.67 -14.10
CA ILE A 55 17.62 5.03 -13.91
C ILE A 55 18.62 6.16 -14.05
N PRO A 56 19.38 6.56 -13.00
CA PRO A 56 20.53 7.42 -13.22
C PRO A 56 21.49 6.59 -14.08
N HIS A 57 21.46 6.83 -15.39
CA HIS A 57 22.53 6.39 -16.25
C HIS A 57 23.76 7.07 -15.70
N GLY A 58 24.71 6.28 -15.21
CA GLY A 58 26.04 6.79 -14.92
C GLY A 58 26.58 7.36 -16.22
N GLU A 59 26.61 8.68 -16.33
CA GLU A 59 27.32 9.36 -17.38
C GLU A 59 28.69 9.78 -16.81
N THR A 60 29.66 8.93 -17.15
CA THR A 60 31.10 9.12 -17.40
C THR A 60 31.94 9.95 -16.43
#